data_AF-A0A4R5DRG1-F1
#
_entry.id   AF-A0A4R5DRG1-F1
#
_cell.length_a   1.000
_cell.length_b   1.000
_cell.length_c   1.000
_cell.angle_alpha   90.00
_cell.angle_beta   90.00
_cell.angle_gamma   90.00
#
_symmetry.space_group_name_H-M   'P 1'
#
loop_
_entity.id
_entity.type
_entity.pdbx_description
1 polymer ?
#
loop_
_entity_poly.entity_id
_entity_poly.type
_entity_poly.pdbx_seq_one_letter_code
_entity_poly.pdbx_strand_id
1 'polypeptide(L)'
;MPGLPPGAQHGGPEQHQGRRRGRGRPLRGVPAHPDPDARVGPVSAVAGRGGAGRKLIVEADGGSRGNPGPAGYGALVRDALTGEVLAEVAEAIGEATNNVAEYRGLIAGLTAASAIDAAARVEARMDSKLVVEQMSGRWKIKHPDMVPLALRARELAEDLGPVSYTWIPRNRNAHADRLANEAMDAAARGEHWVRKIEETPGEPEPPPAPARPPSSTPVTTVLLRHGETPLSVEKRFAGTSDVPLTADGLAQARAAALALKDRGLDAIVTSPLARCRATAAEVAAVTGLDVRVEDGFREADFGEWEGLTFAEAGKGWPAELKAWLADPEVAPPGGESFAQVSRRVRTALDKVKVRHREQTVLVVSHVTPIKMLVKDALGAPMPSLYRMHLDVAALSSIDWYADGPATLRSFNDVHHLPA
;
A
#
# COMPACT_ATOMS: atom_id res chain seq x y z
N MET A 1 54.31 30.16 4.36
CA MET A 1 54.12 31.63 4.42
C MET A 1 52.70 31.93 3.94
N PRO A 2 51.95 32.79 4.65
CA PRO A 2 50.85 32.32 5.52
C PRO A 2 49.55 33.16 5.36
N GLY A 3 48.47 32.77 6.07
CA GLY A 3 47.26 33.60 6.14
C GLY A 3 46.10 33.10 7.01
N LEU A 4 46.37 32.54 8.20
CA LEU A 4 45.39 32.47 9.31
C LEU A 4 45.63 33.67 10.24
N PRO A 5 44.58 34.27 10.85
CA PRO A 5 44.71 35.08 12.07
C PRO A 5 44.11 34.41 13.33
N PRO A 6 44.44 34.90 14.56
CA PRO A 6 44.97 34.05 15.63
C PRO A 6 44.28 34.15 17.02
N GLY A 7 44.65 33.23 17.93
CA GLY A 7 44.46 33.29 19.40
C GLY A 7 43.24 32.50 19.90
N ALA A 8 43.32 31.53 20.83
CA ALA A 8 44.07 31.53 22.08
C ALA A 8 44.51 30.11 22.52
N GLN A 9 45.40 30.10 23.51
CA GLN A 9 46.40 29.09 23.85
C GLN A 9 45.94 27.99 24.82
N HIS A 10 46.63 26.85 24.70
CA HIS A 10 47.05 25.83 25.67
C HIS A 10 46.46 25.80 27.10
N GLY A 11 45.92 24.62 27.45
CA GLY A 11 45.89 24.08 28.81
C GLY A 11 46.27 22.59 28.78
N GLY A 12 47.42 22.25 29.36
CA GLY A 12 47.90 20.87 29.54
C GLY A 12 47.22 20.14 30.71
N PRO A 13 47.59 18.88 30.97
CA PRO A 13 46.73 17.91 31.64
C PRO A 13 46.93 17.91 33.17
N GLU A 14 45.83 17.98 33.92
CA GLU A 14 45.85 17.70 35.36
C GLU A 14 45.44 16.25 35.67
N GLN A 15 46.32 15.63 36.43
CA GLN A 15 46.23 14.33 37.03
C GLN A 15 45.22 14.36 38.18
N HIS A 16 44.36 13.34 38.29
CA HIS A 16 43.83 12.96 39.60
C HIS A 16 43.97 11.46 39.82
N GLN A 17 44.89 11.13 40.73
CA GLN A 17 45.09 9.80 41.27
C GLN A 17 43.98 9.45 42.26
N GLY A 18 43.56 8.19 42.21
CA GLY A 18 43.41 7.35 43.40
C GLY A 18 42.06 7.35 44.12
N ARG A 19 41.33 6.23 44.01
CA ARG A 19 41.18 5.28 45.13
C ARG A 19 40.62 3.93 44.65
N ARG A 20 41.37 2.87 44.99
CA ARG A 20 41.06 1.45 44.81
C ARG A 20 40.16 0.94 45.95
N ARG A 21 39.59 -0.26 45.67
CA ARG A 21 39.13 -1.37 46.54
C ARG A 21 37.58 -1.43 46.64
N GLY A 22 36.92 -2.57 46.40
CA GLY A 22 37.38 -3.94 46.64
C GLY A 22 36.81 -4.99 45.69
N ARG A 23 37.57 -6.10 45.61
CA ARG A 23 37.22 -7.38 45.00
C ARG A 23 36.33 -8.17 45.97
N GLY A 24 35.16 -8.62 45.49
CA GLY A 24 34.40 -9.75 46.06
C GLY A 24 34.36 -10.88 45.03
N ARG A 25 34.78 -12.08 45.45
CA ARG A 25 34.92 -13.31 44.65
C ARG A 25 33.57 -14.08 44.57
N PRO A 26 33.48 -15.13 43.73
CA PRO A 26 32.24 -15.61 43.11
C PRO A 26 31.51 -16.67 43.94
N LEU A 27 30.20 -16.82 43.70
CA LEU A 27 29.44 -18.00 44.12
C LEU A 27 29.21 -18.93 42.92
N ARG A 28 29.69 -20.16 43.09
CA ARG A 28 29.42 -21.37 42.30
C ARG A 28 27.97 -21.84 42.50
N GLY A 29 27.46 -22.62 41.54
CA GLY A 29 26.56 -23.75 41.85
C GLY A 29 25.36 -23.91 40.92
N VAL A 30 25.52 -24.71 39.87
CA VAL A 30 24.57 -25.03 38.78
C VAL A 30 23.46 -26.02 39.25
N PRO A 31 22.42 -26.36 38.43
CA PRO A 31 22.61 -27.39 37.41
C PRO A 31 22.06 -27.06 36.01
N ALA A 32 22.71 -27.68 35.03
CA ALA A 32 22.36 -27.68 33.63
C ALA A 32 21.25 -28.68 33.32
N HIS A 33 20.66 -28.47 32.15
CA HIS A 33 19.78 -29.34 31.36
C HIS A 33 19.98 -30.86 31.55
N PRO A 34 18.89 -31.63 31.44
CA PRO A 34 18.87 -32.89 30.70
C PRO A 34 18.25 -32.68 29.31
N ASP A 35 19.03 -33.00 28.28
CA ASP A 35 18.65 -33.26 26.88
C ASP A 35 18.21 -34.76 26.75
N PRO A 36 17.98 -35.40 25.58
CA PRO A 36 17.31 -35.06 24.32
C PRO A 36 16.18 -36.08 23.94
N ASP A 37 15.42 -35.76 22.89
CA ASP A 37 14.63 -36.64 21.99
C ASP A 37 13.62 -37.66 22.55
N ALA A 38 12.34 -37.47 22.23
CA ALA A 38 11.74 -38.17 21.07
C ALA A 38 10.27 -37.78 20.80
N ARG A 39 10.00 -37.49 19.51
CA ARG A 39 8.73 -37.61 18.74
C ARG A 39 7.88 -36.34 18.55
N VAL A 40 8.00 -35.85 17.32
CA VAL A 40 7.13 -34.91 16.60
C VAL A 40 5.67 -35.40 16.53
N GLY A 41 4.72 -34.47 16.65
CA GLY A 41 3.31 -34.58 16.27
C GLY A 41 2.78 -33.21 15.81
N PRO A 42 1.79 -33.14 14.90
CA PRO A 42 1.71 -32.12 13.86
C PRO A 42 1.16 -30.75 14.29
N VAL A 43 1.57 -29.75 13.51
CA VAL A 43 1.08 -28.36 13.53
C VAL A 43 -0.42 -28.34 13.28
N SER A 44 -1.18 -27.92 14.28
CA SER A 44 -2.56 -27.46 14.09
C SER A 44 -2.56 -25.95 14.27
N ALA A 45 -3.02 -25.26 13.23
CA ALA A 45 -3.09 -23.81 13.15
C ALA A 45 -3.86 -23.25 14.36
N VAL A 46 -3.14 -22.63 15.29
CA VAL A 46 -3.74 -21.74 16.27
C VAL A 46 -3.83 -20.38 15.61
N ALA A 47 -5.06 -20.03 15.22
CA ALA A 47 -5.47 -18.69 14.85
C ALA A 47 -4.95 -17.69 15.90
N GLY A 48 -4.03 -16.81 15.49
CA GLY A 48 -3.59 -15.69 16.31
C GLY A 48 -4.71 -14.68 16.47
N ARG A 49 -5.52 -14.80 17.53
CA ARG A 49 -6.24 -13.66 18.10
C ARG A 49 -5.30 -12.91 19.04
N GLY A 50 -5.04 -11.64 18.69
CA GLY A 50 -4.24 -10.70 19.48
C GLY A 50 -3.77 -9.45 18.73
N GLY A 51 -4.21 -9.20 17.48
CA GLY A 51 -3.85 -8.01 16.73
C GLY A 51 -4.73 -6.82 17.10
N ALA A 52 -4.13 -5.68 17.45
CA ALA A 52 -4.86 -4.42 17.54
C ALA A 52 -5.62 -4.18 16.22
N GLY A 53 -6.93 -3.95 16.29
CA GLY A 53 -7.75 -3.71 15.10
C GLY A 53 -7.22 -2.55 14.24
N ARG A 54 -7.54 -2.56 12.95
CA ARG A 54 -7.06 -1.57 11.98
C ARG A 54 -7.38 -0.16 12.45
N LYS A 55 -6.54 0.80 12.08
CA LYS A 55 -6.86 2.22 12.28
C LYS A 55 -7.52 2.74 11.00
N LEU A 56 -8.77 3.20 11.11
CA LEU A 56 -9.54 3.72 9.99
C LEU A 56 -9.89 5.20 10.22
N ILE A 57 -9.99 5.95 9.13
CA ILE A 57 -10.50 7.31 9.10
C ILE A 57 -11.85 7.28 8.38
N VAL A 58 -12.91 7.76 9.02
CA VAL A 58 -14.21 7.95 8.39
C VAL A 58 -14.36 9.43 8.08
N GLU A 59 -14.54 9.81 6.83
CA GLU A 59 -14.88 11.18 6.43
C GLU A 59 -16.34 11.19 5.99
N ALA A 60 -17.16 12.08 6.57
CA ALA A 60 -18.59 12.12 6.29
C ALA A 60 -19.10 13.57 6.17
N ASP A 61 -20.09 13.76 5.30
CA ASP A 61 -20.80 15.00 5.08
C ASP A 61 -22.27 14.71 4.70
N GLY A 62 -23.12 15.73 4.79
CA GLY A 62 -24.50 15.66 4.35
C GLY A 62 -25.12 17.04 4.23
N GLY A 63 -26.11 17.17 3.34
CA GLY A 63 -26.75 18.45 3.10
C GLY A 63 -28.14 18.32 2.52
N SER A 64 -28.75 19.49 2.33
CA SER A 64 -30.07 19.65 1.73
C SER A 64 -30.14 20.86 0.80
N ARG A 65 -30.83 20.72 -0.34
CA ARG A 65 -31.08 21.79 -1.32
C ARG A 65 -32.29 22.61 -0.86
N GLY A 66 -32.02 23.64 -0.07
CA GLY A 66 -33.04 24.28 0.76
C GLY A 66 -33.19 23.49 2.06
N ASN A 67 -33.32 24.14 3.22
CA ASN A 67 -33.23 23.46 4.52
C ASN A 67 -34.53 23.69 5.33
N PRO A 68 -35.46 22.72 5.40
CA PRO A 68 -35.43 21.40 4.77
C PRO A 68 -35.69 21.43 3.25
N GLY A 69 -35.32 20.35 2.56
CA GLY A 69 -35.40 20.19 1.11
C GLY A 69 -34.81 18.85 0.66
N PRO A 70 -34.65 18.60 -0.66
CA PRO A 70 -34.01 17.39 -1.18
C PRO A 70 -32.60 17.22 -0.62
N ALA A 71 -32.38 16.11 0.07
CA ALA A 71 -31.22 15.88 0.90
C ALA A 71 -30.50 14.59 0.53
N GLY A 72 -29.20 14.57 0.81
CA GLY A 72 -28.32 13.45 0.56
C GLY A 72 -27.11 13.52 1.47
N TYR A 73 -26.46 12.37 1.65
CA TYR A 73 -25.23 12.28 2.42
C TYR A 73 -24.15 11.53 1.65
N GLY A 74 -22.91 11.75 2.07
CA GLY A 74 -21.74 11.09 1.53
C GLY A 74 -20.78 10.73 2.66
N ALA A 75 -20.20 9.54 2.59
CA ALA A 75 -19.20 9.08 3.52
C ALA A 75 -18.16 8.20 2.82
N LEU A 76 -16.96 8.20 3.35
CA LEU A 76 -15.92 7.27 2.93
C LEU A 76 -15.11 6.76 4.12
N VAL A 77 -14.52 5.59 3.94
CA VAL A 77 -13.63 4.97 4.91
C VAL A 77 -12.25 4.87 4.29
N ARG A 78 -11.23 5.37 4.99
CA ARG A 78 -9.82 5.26 4.59
C ARG A 78 -9.03 4.41 5.57
N ASP A 79 -8.04 3.69 5.07
CA ASP A 79 -7.00 3.15 5.92
C ASP A 79 -6.13 4.31 6.45
N ALA A 80 -5.97 4.41 7.76
CA ALA A 80 -5.26 5.53 8.37
C ALA A 80 -3.73 5.47 8.18
N LEU A 81 -3.18 4.32 7.80
CA LEU A 81 -1.76 4.13 7.53
C LEU A 81 -1.42 4.42 6.08
N THR A 82 -2.24 3.93 5.13
CA THR A 82 -1.97 4.06 3.68
C THR A 82 -2.69 5.25 3.04
N GLY A 83 -3.77 5.75 3.64
CA GLY A 83 -4.63 6.79 3.06
C GLY A 83 -5.58 6.28 1.97
N GLU A 84 -5.54 4.99 1.65
CA GLU A 84 -6.38 4.33 0.65
C GLU A 84 -7.86 4.43 1.03
N VAL A 85 -8.73 4.78 0.07
CA VAL A 85 -10.19 4.72 0.25
C VAL A 85 -10.62 3.25 0.13
N LEU A 86 -11.10 2.69 1.24
CA LEU A 86 -11.55 1.31 1.34
C LEU A 86 -13.04 1.17 0.99
N ALA A 87 -13.83 2.23 1.23
CA ALA A 87 -15.25 2.25 0.92
C ALA A 87 -15.74 3.69 0.67
N GLU A 88 -16.72 3.83 -0.21
CA GLU A 88 -17.51 5.05 -0.45
C GLU A 88 -18.98 4.67 -0.32
N VAL A 89 -19.75 5.50 0.37
CA VAL A 89 -21.18 5.33 0.57
C VAL A 89 -21.86 6.67 0.39
N ALA A 90 -22.89 6.73 -0.45
CA ALA A 90 -23.72 7.90 -0.61
C ALA A 90 -25.16 7.48 -0.88
N GLU A 91 -26.12 8.29 -0.44
CA GLU A 91 -27.54 7.98 -0.59
C GLU A 91 -28.37 9.28 -0.65
N ALA A 92 -29.31 9.30 -1.59
CA ALA A 92 -30.40 10.28 -1.64
C ALA A 92 -31.45 9.90 -0.58
N ILE A 93 -31.76 10.80 0.35
CA ILE A 93 -32.63 10.49 1.51
C ILE A 93 -33.99 11.21 1.47
N GLY A 94 -34.40 11.71 0.30
CA GLY A 94 -35.65 12.46 0.13
C GLY A 94 -35.57 13.85 0.76
N GLU A 95 -36.65 14.33 1.38
CA GLU A 95 -36.64 15.63 2.06
C GLU A 95 -36.14 15.52 3.50
N ALA A 96 -35.06 16.24 3.82
CA ALA A 96 -34.52 16.32 5.19
C ALA A 96 -33.77 17.64 5.43
N THR A 97 -33.40 17.89 6.69
CA THR A 97 -32.53 19.01 7.08
C THR A 97 -31.06 18.66 6.91
N ASN A 98 -30.18 19.67 6.82
CA ASN A 98 -28.73 19.46 6.74
C ASN A 98 -28.21 18.56 7.87
N ASN A 99 -28.56 18.88 9.12
CA ASN A 99 -28.06 18.12 10.28
C ASN A 99 -28.51 16.65 10.26
N VAL A 100 -29.74 16.38 9.78
CA VAL A 100 -30.23 15.00 9.61
C VAL A 100 -29.39 14.27 8.56
N ALA A 101 -29.08 14.93 7.44
CA ALA A 101 -28.23 14.37 6.40
C ALA A 101 -26.80 14.09 6.90
N GLU A 102 -26.18 15.04 7.61
CA GLU A 102 -24.85 14.88 8.20
C GLU A 102 -24.79 13.68 9.17
N TYR A 103 -25.81 13.54 10.04
CA TYR A 103 -25.92 12.39 10.93
C TYR A 103 -26.04 11.07 10.18
N ARG A 104 -26.81 11.03 9.08
CA ARG A 104 -26.91 9.83 8.24
C ARG A 104 -25.59 9.50 7.56
N GLY A 105 -24.84 10.50 7.10
CA GLY A 105 -23.48 10.34 6.58
C GLY A 105 -22.56 9.68 7.61
N LEU A 106 -22.56 10.17 8.86
CA LEU A 106 -21.76 9.57 9.93
C LEU A 106 -22.15 8.09 10.19
N ILE A 107 -23.45 7.79 10.27
CA ILE A 107 -23.96 6.43 10.49
C ILE A 107 -23.51 5.49 9.36
N ALA A 108 -23.63 5.94 8.10
CA ALA A 108 -23.21 5.17 6.95
C ALA A 108 -21.70 4.90 6.95
N GLY A 109 -20.90 5.92 7.28
CA GLY A 109 -19.44 5.78 7.40
C GLY A 109 -19.01 4.81 8.51
N LEU A 110 -19.64 4.87 9.69
CA LEU A 110 -19.38 3.94 10.79
C LEU A 110 -19.81 2.51 10.45
N THR A 111 -20.94 2.35 9.77
CA THR A 111 -21.42 1.05 9.29
C THR A 111 -20.44 0.44 8.29
N ALA A 112 -19.96 1.23 7.33
CA ALA A 112 -18.95 0.79 6.37
C ALA A 112 -17.63 0.42 7.06
N ALA A 113 -17.20 1.20 8.06
CA ALA A 113 -16.00 0.89 8.83
C ALA A 113 -16.13 -0.45 9.60
N SER A 114 -17.28 -0.72 10.21
CA SER A 114 -17.55 -1.99 10.90
C SER A 114 -17.58 -3.19 9.94
N ALA A 115 -18.14 -3.01 8.73
CA ALA A 115 -18.11 -4.04 7.69
C ALA A 115 -16.68 -4.37 7.21
N ILE A 116 -15.75 -3.41 7.26
CA ILE A 116 -14.34 -3.61 6.92
C ILE A 116 -13.59 -4.32 8.06
N ASP A 117 -13.71 -3.83 9.28
CA ASP A 117 -13.11 -4.42 10.48
C ASP A 117 -13.91 -4.02 11.72
N ALA A 118 -14.67 -4.97 12.27
CA ALA A 118 -15.50 -4.77 13.44
C ALA A 118 -14.70 -4.38 14.71
N ALA A 119 -13.38 -4.63 14.75
CA ALA A 119 -12.53 -4.23 15.87
C ALA A 119 -11.71 -2.95 15.60
N ALA A 120 -11.99 -2.23 14.52
CA ALA A 120 -11.21 -1.08 14.10
C ALA A 120 -11.24 0.09 15.09
N ARG A 121 -10.10 0.76 15.24
CA ARG A 121 -10.00 2.09 15.86
C ARG A 121 -10.36 3.14 14.81
N VAL A 122 -11.37 3.96 15.08
CA VAL A 122 -11.92 4.90 14.09
C VAL A 122 -11.69 6.35 14.50
N GLU A 123 -11.21 7.16 13.57
CA GLU A 123 -11.28 8.62 13.64
C GLU A 123 -12.33 9.12 12.65
N ALA A 124 -13.49 9.53 13.16
CA ALA A 124 -14.54 10.14 12.36
C ALA A 124 -14.29 11.64 12.21
N ARG A 125 -14.09 12.09 10.97
CA ARG A 125 -13.81 13.46 10.57
C ARG A 125 -15.01 14.04 9.83
N MET A 126 -15.48 15.19 10.29
CA MET A 126 -16.59 15.90 9.65
C MET A 126 -16.34 17.39 9.74
N ASP A 127 -16.88 18.16 8.80
CA ASP A 127 -16.90 19.62 8.84
C ASP A 127 -18.14 20.19 9.56
N SER A 128 -19.09 19.33 9.94
CA SER A 128 -20.14 19.65 10.90
C SER A 128 -19.62 19.73 12.33
N LYS A 129 -19.39 20.95 12.80
CA LYS A 129 -19.03 21.18 14.21
C LYS A 129 -20.15 20.73 15.15
N LEU A 130 -21.42 20.85 14.75
CA LEU A 130 -22.56 20.42 15.54
C LEU A 130 -22.49 18.91 15.83
N VAL A 131 -22.39 18.09 14.77
CA VAL A 131 -22.38 16.62 14.90
C VAL A 131 -21.15 16.17 15.68
N VAL A 132 -19.97 16.72 15.38
CA VAL A 132 -18.72 16.38 16.10
C VAL A 132 -18.83 16.67 17.60
N GLU A 133 -19.34 17.84 17.99
CA GLU A 133 -19.46 18.23 19.40
C GLU A 133 -20.53 17.42 20.14
N GLN A 134 -21.63 17.09 19.46
CA GLN A 134 -22.71 16.26 20.01
C GLN A 134 -22.29 14.80 20.19
N MET A 135 -21.57 14.24 19.23
CA MET A 135 -21.05 12.87 19.30
C MET A 135 -19.87 12.73 20.27
N SER A 136 -19.09 13.80 20.43
CA SER A 136 -18.09 13.88 21.51
C SER A 136 -18.68 14.07 22.90
N GLY A 137 -20.00 14.19 23.04
CA GLY A 137 -20.69 14.40 24.32
C GLY A 137 -20.53 15.80 24.92
N ARG A 138 -19.90 16.74 24.20
CA ARG A 138 -19.68 18.12 24.67
C ARG A 138 -20.95 18.96 24.56
N TRP A 139 -21.79 18.69 23.55
CA TRP A 139 -23.03 19.44 23.31
C TRP A 139 -24.27 18.54 23.47
N LYS A 140 -25.35 19.10 24.04
CA LYS A 140 -26.62 18.38 24.21
C LYS A 140 -27.38 18.27 22.89
N ILE A 141 -27.99 17.11 22.65
CA ILE A 141 -28.87 16.85 21.51
C ILE A 141 -30.30 16.99 22.01
N LYS A 142 -31.00 18.03 21.55
CA LYS A 142 -32.38 18.33 21.97
C LYS A 142 -33.42 18.14 20.86
N HIS A 143 -32.98 18.11 19.61
CA HIS A 143 -33.89 18.04 18.47
C HIS A 143 -34.44 16.61 18.31
N PRO A 144 -35.76 16.41 18.24
CA PRO A 144 -36.37 15.08 18.22
C PRO A 144 -35.85 14.21 17.07
N ASP A 145 -35.61 14.78 15.89
CA ASP A 145 -35.13 14.01 14.73
C ASP A 145 -33.65 13.59 14.83
N MET A 146 -32.84 14.32 15.61
CA MET A 146 -31.40 14.00 15.77
C MET A 146 -31.16 12.99 16.89
N VAL A 147 -32.05 12.91 17.88
CA VAL A 147 -31.89 12.00 19.03
C VAL A 147 -31.79 10.53 18.57
N PRO A 148 -32.69 9.99 17.74
CA PRO A 148 -32.59 8.61 17.24
C PRO A 148 -31.33 8.37 16.42
N LEU A 149 -30.92 9.33 15.58
CA LEU A 149 -29.73 9.21 14.74
C LEU A 149 -28.45 9.16 15.58
N ALA A 150 -28.36 10.02 16.60
CA ALA A 150 -27.22 10.03 17.51
C ALA A 150 -27.14 8.76 18.36
N LEU A 151 -28.28 8.21 18.80
CA LEU A 151 -28.31 6.91 19.48
C LEU A 151 -27.79 5.81 18.56
N ARG A 152 -28.26 5.76 17.31
CA ARG A 152 -27.80 4.78 16.33
C ARG A 152 -26.30 4.89 16.04
N ALA A 153 -25.78 6.12 15.89
CA ALA A 153 -24.35 6.34 15.68
C ALA A 153 -23.50 5.92 16.89
N ARG A 154 -24.04 6.03 18.12
CA ARG A 154 -23.36 5.55 19.34
C ARG A 154 -23.35 4.04 19.44
N GLU A 155 -24.47 3.37 19.16
CA GLU A 155 -24.55 1.90 19.09
C GLU A 155 -23.49 1.35 18.13
N LEU A 156 -23.42 1.90 16.91
CA LEU A 156 -22.41 1.49 15.92
C LEU A 156 -20.96 1.74 16.39
N ALA A 157 -20.74 2.80 17.17
CA ALA A 157 -19.42 3.10 17.72
C ALA A 157 -19.04 2.17 18.89
N GLU A 158 -20.03 1.66 19.65
CA GLU A 158 -19.82 0.68 20.72
C GLU A 158 -19.44 -0.71 20.17
N ASP A 159 -19.97 -1.06 18.99
CA ASP A 159 -19.64 -2.30 18.28
C ASP A 159 -18.26 -2.26 17.59
N LEU A 160 -17.61 -1.10 17.57
CA LEU A 160 -16.28 -0.87 17.01
C LEU A 160 -15.20 -0.82 18.11
N GLY A 161 -13.94 -0.76 17.71
CA GLY A 161 -12.87 -0.32 18.61
C GLY A 161 -13.00 1.17 18.98
N PRO A 162 -12.02 1.75 19.70
CA PRO A 162 -12.05 3.17 20.08
C PRO A 162 -12.40 4.12 18.93
N VAL A 163 -13.49 4.87 19.09
CA VAL A 163 -13.95 5.89 18.13
C VAL A 163 -13.71 7.29 18.68
N SER A 164 -13.16 8.17 17.84
CA SER A 164 -12.96 9.60 18.13
C SER A 164 -13.60 10.45 17.05
N TYR A 165 -14.09 11.63 17.43
CA TYR A 165 -14.74 12.58 16.52
C TYR A 165 -13.91 13.86 16.41
N THR A 166 -13.49 14.20 15.19
CA THR A 166 -12.62 15.33 14.90
C THR A 166 -13.32 16.27 13.93
N TRP A 167 -13.38 17.57 14.27
CA TRP A 167 -13.83 18.58 13.32
C TRP A 167 -12.70 18.91 12.35
N ILE A 168 -13.02 18.96 11.06
CA ILE A 168 -12.09 19.38 10.00
C ILE A 168 -12.68 20.55 9.20
N PRO A 169 -11.86 21.48 8.67
CA PRO A 169 -12.36 22.50 7.75
C PRO A 169 -12.93 21.88 6.47
N ARG A 170 -13.94 22.51 5.86
CA ARG A 170 -14.64 22.00 4.66
C ARG A 170 -13.72 21.66 3.48
N ASN A 171 -12.67 22.44 3.25
CA ASN A 171 -11.69 22.15 2.19
C ASN A 171 -10.89 20.85 2.43
N ARG A 172 -10.91 20.31 3.65
CA ARG A 172 -10.35 19.00 4.01
C ARG A 172 -11.38 17.87 3.99
N ASN A 173 -12.67 18.18 3.79
CA ASN A 173 -13.76 17.20 3.67
C ASN A 173 -14.30 17.08 2.23
N ALA A 174 -13.54 17.55 1.23
CA ALA A 174 -14.00 17.70 -0.15
C ALA A 174 -14.52 16.41 -0.81
N HIS A 175 -14.01 15.25 -0.39
CA HIS A 175 -14.46 13.97 -0.93
C HIS A 175 -15.86 13.60 -0.42
N ALA A 176 -16.10 13.68 0.89
CA ALA A 176 -17.43 13.44 1.44
C ALA A 176 -18.44 14.49 0.96
N ASP A 177 -18.03 15.76 0.84
CA ASP A 177 -18.84 16.86 0.28
C ASP A 177 -19.25 16.58 -1.17
N ARG A 178 -18.34 16.08 -2.02
CA ARG A 178 -18.68 15.66 -3.39
C ARG A 178 -19.76 14.57 -3.39
N LEU A 179 -19.58 13.52 -2.60
CA LEU A 179 -20.54 12.42 -2.50
C LEU A 179 -21.92 12.90 -2.01
N ALA A 180 -21.95 13.78 -1.01
CA ALA A 180 -23.18 14.37 -0.50
C ALA A 180 -23.88 15.25 -1.55
N ASN A 181 -23.13 16.01 -2.35
CA ASN A 181 -23.67 16.81 -3.45
C ASN A 181 -24.27 15.96 -4.57
N GLU A 182 -23.58 14.90 -5.00
CA GLU A 182 -24.12 13.96 -5.98
C GLU A 182 -25.44 13.32 -5.49
N ALA A 183 -25.47 12.94 -4.21
CA ALA A 183 -26.66 12.36 -3.59
C ALA A 183 -27.82 13.37 -3.48
N MET A 184 -27.55 14.63 -3.11
CA MET A 184 -28.54 15.70 -3.09
C MET A 184 -29.10 15.99 -4.49
N ASP A 185 -28.25 15.99 -5.51
CA ASP A 185 -28.68 16.26 -6.88
C ASP A 185 -29.51 15.10 -7.44
N ALA A 186 -29.15 13.85 -7.09
CA ALA A 186 -29.98 12.68 -7.38
C ALA A 186 -31.35 12.78 -6.67
N ALA A 187 -31.38 13.16 -5.39
CA ALA A 187 -32.61 13.39 -4.63
C ALA A 187 -33.50 14.45 -5.29
N ALA A 188 -32.92 15.55 -5.75
CA ALA A 188 -33.65 16.62 -6.43
C ALA A 188 -34.27 16.19 -7.77
N ARG A 189 -33.69 15.18 -8.43
CA ARG A 189 -34.25 14.56 -9.65
C ARG A 189 -35.21 13.40 -9.35
N GLY A 190 -35.42 13.03 -8.09
CA GLY A 190 -36.21 11.85 -7.71
C GLY A 190 -35.54 10.52 -8.06
N GLU A 191 -34.21 10.53 -8.23
CA GLU A 191 -33.41 9.36 -8.61
C GLU A 191 -32.71 8.77 -7.38
N HIS A 192 -32.43 7.47 -7.42
CA HIS A 192 -31.48 6.88 -6.48
C HIS A 192 -30.06 7.28 -6.90
N TRP A 193 -29.22 7.63 -5.91
CA TRP A 193 -27.80 7.76 -6.17
C TRP A 193 -27.26 6.37 -6.57
N VAL A 194 -26.77 6.27 -7.79
CA VAL A 194 -26.00 5.12 -8.26
C VAL A 194 -24.56 5.56 -8.22
N ARG A 195 -23.68 4.74 -7.65
CA ARG A 195 -22.24 4.96 -7.74
C ARG A 195 -21.89 5.14 -9.20
N LYS A 196 -21.64 6.38 -9.59
CA LYS A 196 -21.04 6.63 -10.88
C LYS A 196 -19.61 6.14 -10.75
N ILE A 197 -19.30 5.04 -11.40
CA ILE A 197 -17.93 4.77 -11.85
C ILE A 197 -17.68 5.77 -12.98
N GLU A 198 -17.68 7.06 -12.63
CA GLU A 198 -16.93 8.03 -13.39
C GLU A 198 -15.49 7.69 -13.03
N GLU A 199 -14.85 6.87 -13.87
CA GLU A 199 -13.49 7.22 -14.23
C GLU A 199 -13.60 8.69 -14.64
N THR A 200 -13.33 9.62 -13.72
CA THR A 200 -12.94 10.96 -14.15
C THR A 200 -11.83 10.68 -15.14
N PRO A 201 -12.00 10.94 -16.46
CA PRO A 201 -10.82 11.24 -17.25
C PRO A 201 -10.24 12.40 -16.48
N GLY A 202 -9.08 12.20 -15.84
CA GLY A 202 -8.45 13.29 -15.11
C GLY A 202 -8.53 14.50 -16.02
N GLU A 203 -9.02 15.63 -15.50
CA GLU A 203 -8.78 16.91 -16.19
C GLU A 203 -7.36 16.83 -16.72
N PRO A 204 -7.13 17.04 -18.04
CA PRO A 204 -5.80 16.86 -18.60
C PRO A 204 -4.87 17.63 -17.69
N GLU A 205 -4.01 16.86 -16.99
CA GLU A 205 -3.13 17.42 -15.99
C GLU A 205 -2.46 18.59 -16.69
N PRO A 206 -2.53 19.82 -16.13
CA PRO A 206 -1.93 20.97 -16.78
C PRO A 206 -0.52 20.53 -17.17
N PRO A 207 -0.11 20.70 -18.45
CA PRO A 207 1.12 20.11 -18.96
C PRO A 207 2.20 20.40 -17.92
N PRO A 208 2.94 19.36 -17.47
CA PRO A 208 3.75 19.49 -16.26
C PRO A 208 4.58 20.76 -16.41
N ALA A 209 4.32 21.74 -15.53
CA ALA A 209 5.19 22.89 -15.41
C ALA A 209 6.60 22.30 -15.30
N PRO A 210 7.59 22.78 -16.08
CA PRO A 210 8.89 22.12 -16.20
C PRO A 210 9.36 21.78 -14.79
N ALA A 211 9.34 20.48 -14.47
CA ALA A 211 9.48 20.04 -13.10
C ALA A 211 10.82 20.57 -12.64
N ARG A 212 10.80 21.42 -11.60
CA ARG A 212 12.06 21.76 -10.94
C ARG A 212 12.75 20.43 -10.63
N PRO A 213 14.03 20.27 -11.00
CA PRO A 213 14.73 19.03 -10.69
C PRO A 213 14.59 18.80 -9.18
N PRO A 214 14.21 17.58 -8.75
CA PRO A 214 14.01 17.30 -7.35
C PRO A 214 15.31 17.56 -6.57
N SER A 215 15.15 18.09 -5.36
CA SER A 215 16.27 18.47 -4.49
C SER A 215 16.51 17.45 -3.39
N SER A 216 15.54 16.58 -3.11
CA SER A 216 15.68 15.48 -2.15
C SER A 216 16.58 14.37 -2.69
N THR A 217 17.25 13.65 -1.78
CA THR A 217 17.90 12.38 -2.12
C THR A 217 16.80 11.33 -2.34
N PRO A 218 16.80 10.60 -3.47
CA PRO A 218 15.75 9.64 -3.76
C PRO A 218 15.91 8.37 -2.94
N VAL A 219 14.82 7.63 -2.78
CA VAL A 219 14.91 6.17 -2.62
C VAL A 219 15.05 5.58 -4.01
N THR A 220 16.08 4.77 -4.25
CA THR A 220 16.27 4.12 -5.55
C THR A 220 15.83 2.67 -5.47
N THR A 221 14.90 2.24 -6.31
CA THR A 221 14.57 0.82 -6.46
C THR A 221 15.24 0.25 -7.69
N VAL A 222 16.12 -0.72 -7.49
CA VAL A 222 16.61 -1.59 -8.56
C VAL A 222 15.65 -2.78 -8.66
N LEU A 223 14.95 -2.91 -9.77
CA LEU A 223 13.98 -3.97 -9.99
C LEU A 223 14.64 -5.11 -10.75
N LEU A 224 14.52 -6.34 -10.24
CA LEU A 224 15.02 -7.55 -10.89
C LEU A 224 13.85 -8.51 -11.12
N ARG A 225 13.57 -8.84 -12.38
CA ARG A 225 12.66 -9.96 -12.66
C ARG A 225 13.35 -11.26 -12.25
N HIS A 226 12.60 -12.22 -11.69
CA HIS A 226 13.14 -13.55 -11.45
C HIS A 226 13.77 -14.17 -12.72
N GLY A 227 14.72 -15.09 -12.52
CA GLY A 227 15.30 -15.87 -13.61
C GLY A 227 14.28 -16.78 -14.29
N GLU A 228 14.65 -17.37 -15.41
CA GLU A 228 13.79 -18.25 -16.19
C GLU A 228 13.17 -19.41 -15.38
N THR A 229 11.92 -19.72 -15.72
CA THR A 229 11.15 -20.89 -15.28
C THR A 229 10.61 -21.64 -16.52
N PRO A 230 10.18 -22.91 -16.40
CA PRO A 230 9.53 -23.62 -17.50
C PRO A 230 8.35 -22.85 -18.12
N LEU A 231 7.49 -22.24 -17.28
CA LEU A 231 6.34 -21.47 -17.75
C LEU A 231 6.72 -20.19 -18.50
N SER A 232 7.85 -19.55 -18.16
CA SER A 232 8.30 -18.37 -18.89
C SER A 232 8.84 -18.70 -20.27
N VAL A 233 9.50 -19.86 -20.45
CA VAL A 233 9.96 -20.35 -21.76
C VAL A 233 8.76 -20.56 -22.68
N GLU A 234 7.71 -21.19 -22.14
CA GLU A 234 6.48 -21.50 -22.88
C GLU A 234 5.52 -20.30 -23.00
N LYS A 235 5.89 -19.13 -22.46
CA LYS A 235 5.07 -17.90 -22.42
C LYS A 235 3.66 -18.14 -21.84
N ARG A 236 3.60 -18.96 -20.79
CA ARG A 236 2.39 -19.29 -20.04
C ARG A 236 2.17 -18.31 -18.89
N PHE A 237 0.93 -18.15 -18.48
CA PHE A 237 0.60 -17.41 -17.26
C PHE A 237 1.13 -18.16 -16.04
N ALA A 238 2.18 -17.63 -15.40
CA ALA A 238 2.81 -18.28 -14.25
C ALA A 238 2.16 -17.94 -12.90
N GLY A 239 1.38 -16.86 -12.85
CA GLY A 239 0.58 -16.42 -11.70
C GLY A 239 1.23 -16.64 -10.34
N THR A 240 0.45 -17.19 -9.41
CA THR A 240 0.85 -17.52 -8.05
C THR A 240 1.44 -18.91 -7.89
N SER A 241 1.31 -19.78 -8.90
CA SER A 241 1.95 -21.10 -8.94
C SER A 241 3.45 -21.04 -8.62
N ASP A 242 3.89 -21.87 -7.68
CA ASP A 242 5.26 -21.86 -7.17
C ASP A 242 6.20 -22.75 -8.00
N VAL A 243 6.53 -22.28 -9.19
CA VAL A 243 7.41 -22.99 -10.14
C VAL A 243 8.88 -22.65 -9.88
N PRO A 244 9.79 -23.64 -9.81
CA PRO A 244 11.22 -23.39 -9.62
C PRO A 244 11.89 -22.79 -10.86
N LEU A 245 13.09 -22.24 -10.66
CA LEU A 245 13.96 -21.78 -11.75
C LEU A 245 14.48 -22.97 -12.58
N THR A 246 14.70 -22.75 -13.88
CA THR A 246 15.48 -23.67 -14.72
C THR A 246 16.98 -23.56 -14.39
N ALA A 247 17.80 -24.45 -14.94
CA ALA A 247 19.26 -24.31 -14.85
C ALA A 247 19.74 -22.98 -15.46
N ASP A 248 19.16 -22.59 -16.59
CA ASP A 248 19.43 -21.32 -17.25
C ASP A 248 18.92 -20.14 -16.39
N GLY A 249 17.76 -20.28 -15.75
CA GLY A 249 17.24 -19.30 -14.79
C GLY A 249 18.13 -19.07 -13.58
N LEU A 250 18.78 -20.13 -13.06
CA LEU A 250 19.80 -20.03 -12.01
C LEU A 250 21.08 -19.35 -12.53
N ALA A 251 21.53 -19.68 -13.74
CA ALA A 251 22.70 -19.03 -14.35
C ALA A 251 22.45 -17.53 -14.58
N GLN A 252 21.25 -17.16 -15.05
CA GLN A 252 20.80 -15.78 -15.20
C GLN A 252 20.78 -15.05 -13.85
N ALA A 253 20.22 -15.67 -12.79
CA ALA A 253 20.21 -15.08 -11.45
C ALA A 253 21.62 -14.81 -10.91
N ARG A 254 22.57 -15.73 -11.16
CA ARG A 254 23.98 -15.54 -10.80
C ARG A 254 24.64 -14.42 -11.57
N ALA A 255 24.35 -14.31 -12.86
CA ALA A 255 24.86 -13.21 -13.69
C ALA A 255 24.35 -11.86 -13.19
N ALA A 256 23.05 -11.77 -12.86
CA ALA A 256 22.45 -10.57 -12.26
C ALA A 256 23.08 -10.25 -10.89
N ALA A 257 23.31 -11.26 -10.05
CA ALA A 257 23.99 -11.11 -8.77
C ALA A 257 25.38 -10.49 -8.91
N LEU A 258 26.20 -11.00 -9.83
CA LEU A 258 27.52 -10.45 -10.10
C LEU A 258 27.45 -9.00 -10.61
N ALA A 259 26.48 -8.69 -11.48
CA ALA A 259 26.28 -7.34 -12.00
C ALA A 259 25.78 -6.33 -10.94
N LEU A 260 25.23 -6.81 -9.83
CA LEU A 260 24.71 -6.00 -8.72
C LEU A 260 25.68 -5.86 -7.54
N LYS A 261 26.68 -6.74 -7.44
CA LYS A 261 27.60 -6.85 -6.29
C LYS A 261 28.17 -5.51 -5.83
N ASP A 262 28.63 -4.68 -6.78
CA ASP A 262 29.33 -3.42 -6.48
C ASP A 262 28.49 -2.17 -6.80
N ARG A 263 27.15 -2.32 -6.89
CA ARG A 263 26.24 -1.20 -7.20
C ARG A 263 25.71 -0.45 -5.97
N GLY A 264 26.26 -0.70 -4.79
CA GLY A 264 25.87 0.00 -3.56
C GLY A 264 24.44 -0.29 -3.11
N LEU A 265 24.02 -1.55 -3.18
CA LEU A 265 22.72 -1.97 -2.62
C LEU A 265 22.76 -1.91 -1.09
N ASP A 266 21.72 -1.36 -0.48
CA ASP A 266 21.55 -1.29 0.98
C ASP A 266 20.64 -2.40 1.53
N ALA A 267 19.72 -2.91 0.70
CA ALA A 267 18.76 -3.92 1.11
C ALA A 267 18.23 -4.75 -0.07
N ILE A 268 17.75 -5.97 0.23
CA ILE A 268 17.05 -6.83 -0.73
C ILE A 268 15.63 -7.08 -0.23
N VAL A 269 14.65 -6.79 -1.08
CA VAL A 269 13.25 -7.15 -0.91
C VAL A 269 12.85 -8.10 -2.04
N THR A 270 12.09 -9.14 -1.73
CA THR A 270 11.66 -10.13 -2.72
C THR A 270 10.19 -10.48 -2.58
N SER A 271 9.56 -10.82 -3.70
CA SER A 271 8.29 -11.51 -3.73
C SER A 271 8.33 -12.80 -2.90
N PRO A 272 7.20 -13.24 -2.30
CA PRO A 272 7.16 -14.51 -1.59
C PRO A 272 7.35 -15.72 -2.49
N LEU A 273 7.26 -15.65 -3.82
CA LEU A 273 7.32 -16.85 -4.68
C LEU A 273 8.75 -17.41 -4.83
N ALA A 274 8.91 -18.74 -4.85
CA ALA A 274 10.19 -19.45 -4.82
C ALA A 274 11.15 -19.02 -5.92
N ARG A 275 10.65 -18.79 -7.14
CA ARG A 275 11.48 -18.26 -8.25
C ARG A 275 12.15 -16.92 -7.90
N CYS A 276 11.43 -16.00 -7.25
CA CYS A 276 12.00 -14.74 -6.79
C CYS A 276 12.89 -14.92 -5.56
N ARG A 277 12.52 -15.79 -4.62
CA ARG A 277 13.37 -16.09 -3.45
C ARG A 277 14.70 -16.71 -3.87
N ALA A 278 14.69 -17.63 -4.82
CA ALA A 278 15.89 -18.27 -5.36
C ALA A 278 16.77 -17.25 -6.11
N THR A 279 16.19 -16.38 -6.94
CA THR A 279 16.93 -15.29 -7.58
C THR A 279 17.53 -14.32 -6.55
N ALA A 280 16.76 -13.92 -5.54
CA ALA A 280 17.23 -13.03 -4.47
C ALA A 280 18.35 -13.67 -3.64
N ALA A 281 18.30 -14.98 -3.42
CA ALA A 281 19.32 -15.70 -2.66
C ALA A 281 20.70 -15.68 -3.36
N GLU A 282 20.74 -15.78 -4.69
CA GLU A 282 21.99 -15.64 -5.46
C GLU A 282 22.59 -14.23 -5.30
N VAL A 283 21.75 -13.19 -5.27
CA VAL A 283 22.23 -11.81 -5.02
C VAL A 283 22.68 -11.62 -3.57
N ALA A 284 21.95 -12.17 -2.61
CA ALA A 284 22.33 -12.13 -1.20
C ALA A 284 23.67 -12.84 -0.95
N ALA A 285 23.93 -13.96 -1.62
CA ALA A 285 25.17 -14.72 -1.48
C ALA A 285 26.42 -13.91 -1.87
N VAL A 286 26.32 -12.99 -2.83
CA VAL A 286 27.45 -12.17 -3.28
C VAL A 286 27.55 -10.80 -2.60
N THR A 287 26.42 -10.25 -2.15
CA THR A 287 26.34 -8.93 -1.49
C THR A 287 26.44 -9.02 0.03
N GLY A 288 26.08 -10.16 0.63
CA GLY A 288 25.98 -10.36 2.08
C GLY A 288 24.77 -9.69 2.73
N LEU A 289 23.81 -9.19 1.94
CA LEU A 289 22.62 -8.49 2.44
C LEU A 289 21.51 -9.46 2.86
N ASP A 290 20.78 -9.08 3.92
CA ASP A 290 19.58 -9.79 4.33
C ASP A 290 18.43 -9.62 3.33
N VAL A 291 17.68 -10.70 3.10
CA VAL A 291 16.53 -10.73 2.19
C VAL A 291 15.24 -10.61 2.98
N ARG A 292 14.43 -9.59 2.67
CA ARG A 292 13.10 -9.42 3.23
C ARG A 292 12.04 -9.84 2.23
N VAL A 293 11.08 -10.66 2.67
CA VAL A 293 9.91 -11.01 1.86
C VAL A 293 8.84 -9.92 2.01
N GLU A 294 8.28 -9.46 0.88
CA GLU A 294 7.12 -8.57 0.83
C GLU A 294 6.06 -9.14 -0.12
N ASP A 295 4.92 -9.50 0.46
CA ASP A 295 3.80 -10.15 -0.23
C ASP A 295 3.23 -9.28 -1.36
N GLY A 296 3.18 -7.95 -1.20
CA GLY A 296 2.64 -7.05 -2.23
C GLY A 296 3.41 -7.06 -3.55
N PHE A 297 4.63 -7.62 -3.60
CA PHE A 297 5.41 -7.81 -4.83
C PHE A 297 5.23 -9.20 -5.50
N ARG A 298 4.26 -10.03 -5.08
CA ARG A 298 3.88 -11.26 -5.82
C ARG A 298 3.36 -10.96 -7.22
N GLU A 299 3.44 -11.94 -8.13
CA GLU A 299 2.85 -11.83 -9.47
C GLU A 299 1.32 -11.67 -9.39
N ALA A 300 0.70 -11.15 -10.44
CA ALA A 300 -0.76 -11.14 -10.58
C ALA A 300 -1.30 -12.57 -10.46
N ASP A 301 -2.38 -12.75 -9.71
CA ASP A 301 -3.13 -14.00 -9.74
C ASP A 301 -3.93 -14.09 -11.05
N PHE A 302 -3.64 -15.11 -11.86
CA PHE A 302 -4.33 -15.32 -13.13
C PHE A 302 -5.49 -16.34 -13.02
N GLY A 303 -5.75 -16.87 -11.82
CA GLY A 303 -6.84 -17.79 -11.54
C GLY A 303 -6.86 -18.99 -12.50
N GLU A 304 -7.98 -19.20 -13.16
CA GLU A 304 -8.18 -20.31 -14.09
C GLU A 304 -7.28 -20.26 -15.33
N TRP A 305 -6.60 -19.14 -15.60
CA TRP A 305 -5.65 -19.03 -16.71
C TRP A 305 -4.23 -19.47 -16.34
N GLU A 306 -3.94 -19.76 -15.07
CA GLU A 306 -2.63 -20.25 -14.67
C GLU A 306 -2.21 -21.50 -15.46
N GLY A 307 -0.96 -21.51 -15.92
CA GLY A 307 -0.41 -22.56 -16.77
C GLY A 307 -0.89 -22.53 -18.22
N LEU A 308 -1.83 -21.67 -18.61
CA LEU A 308 -2.25 -21.53 -20.00
C LEU A 308 -1.38 -20.54 -20.77
N THR A 309 -1.25 -20.76 -22.07
CA THR A 309 -0.83 -19.72 -23.00
C THR A 309 -1.98 -18.74 -23.23
N PHE A 310 -1.66 -17.53 -23.68
CA PHE A 310 -2.66 -16.54 -24.07
C PHE A 310 -3.64 -17.07 -25.14
N ALA A 311 -3.14 -17.89 -26.08
CA ALA A 311 -3.96 -18.49 -27.14
C ALA A 311 -4.92 -19.56 -26.60
N GLU A 312 -4.49 -20.36 -25.62
CA GLU A 312 -5.36 -21.35 -24.96
C GLU A 312 -6.43 -20.66 -24.12
N ALA A 313 -6.06 -19.64 -23.33
CA ALA A 313 -7.02 -18.82 -22.59
C ALA A 313 -8.05 -18.16 -23.51
N GLY A 314 -7.62 -17.62 -24.66
CA GLY A 314 -8.52 -17.02 -25.64
C GLY A 314 -9.47 -18.01 -26.34
N LYS A 315 -9.12 -19.29 -26.38
CA LYS A 315 -10.03 -20.34 -26.88
C LYS A 315 -11.05 -20.77 -25.82
N GLY A 316 -10.63 -20.84 -24.55
CA GLY A 316 -11.49 -21.25 -23.44
C GLY A 316 -12.44 -20.14 -22.96
N TRP A 317 -11.97 -18.90 -22.91
CA TRP A 317 -12.67 -17.73 -22.33
C TRP A 317 -12.57 -16.50 -23.24
N PRO A 318 -13.11 -16.55 -24.48
CA PRO A 318 -12.96 -15.46 -25.44
C PRO A 318 -13.59 -14.13 -24.97
N ALA A 319 -14.71 -14.19 -24.24
CA ALA A 319 -15.41 -12.99 -23.78
C ALA A 319 -14.69 -12.33 -22.59
N GLU A 320 -14.24 -13.14 -21.65
CA GLU A 320 -13.52 -12.72 -20.45
C GLU A 320 -12.14 -12.19 -20.81
N LEU A 321 -11.42 -12.85 -21.74
CA LEU A 321 -10.15 -12.33 -22.24
C LEU A 321 -10.31 -10.97 -22.91
N LYS A 322 -11.36 -10.80 -23.72
CA LYS A 322 -11.67 -9.52 -24.35
C LYS A 322 -11.97 -8.43 -23.31
N ALA A 323 -12.76 -8.75 -22.29
CA ALA A 323 -13.10 -7.81 -21.22
C ALA A 323 -11.87 -7.43 -20.39
N TRP A 324 -11.05 -8.41 -20.00
CA TRP A 324 -9.81 -8.22 -19.23
C TRP A 324 -8.77 -7.35 -19.96
N LEU A 325 -8.67 -7.46 -21.29
CA LEU A 325 -7.79 -6.59 -22.09
C LEU A 325 -8.31 -5.16 -22.24
N ALA A 326 -9.63 -4.98 -22.14
CA ALA A 326 -10.29 -3.69 -22.35
C ALA A 326 -10.36 -2.85 -21.07
N ASP A 327 -10.46 -3.50 -19.91
CA ASP A 327 -10.71 -2.85 -18.63
C ASP A 327 -9.79 -3.41 -17.52
N PRO A 328 -8.91 -2.58 -16.92
CA PRO A 328 -7.99 -3.01 -15.87
C PRO A 328 -8.67 -3.37 -14.54
N GLU A 329 -9.96 -3.05 -14.34
CA GLU A 329 -10.75 -3.47 -13.18
C GLU A 329 -11.31 -4.89 -13.35
N VAL A 330 -11.38 -5.40 -14.58
CA VAL A 330 -11.81 -6.77 -14.84
C VAL A 330 -10.67 -7.73 -14.46
N ALA A 331 -11.01 -8.76 -13.71
CA ALA A 331 -10.10 -9.83 -13.32
C ALA A 331 -10.22 -11.04 -14.27
N PRO A 332 -9.15 -11.83 -14.47
CA PRO A 332 -9.32 -13.17 -15.02
C PRO A 332 -10.19 -14.02 -14.06
N PRO A 333 -10.89 -15.06 -14.56
CA PRO A 333 -11.74 -15.89 -13.70
C PRO A 333 -10.96 -16.45 -12.51
N GLY A 334 -11.41 -16.13 -11.29
CA GLY A 334 -10.78 -16.58 -10.05
C GLY A 334 -9.44 -15.90 -9.69
N GLY A 335 -9.02 -14.85 -10.41
CA GLY A 335 -7.75 -14.17 -10.17
C GLY A 335 -7.88 -12.69 -9.73
N GLU A 336 -6.81 -11.93 -9.93
CA GLU A 336 -6.69 -10.50 -9.58
C GLU A 336 -6.80 -9.61 -10.84
N SER A 337 -7.57 -8.53 -10.75
CA SER A 337 -7.55 -7.46 -11.75
C SER A 337 -6.25 -6.66 -11.66
N PHE A 338 -5.86 -6.00 -12.75
CA PHE A 338 -4.67 -5.17 -12.74
C PHE A 338 -4.79 -3.98 -11.76
N ALA A 339 -5.99 -3.49 -11.52
CA ALA A 339 -6.25 -2.49 -10.49
C ALA A 339 -5.98 -3.02 -9.07
N GLN A 340 -6.40 -4.25 -8.76
CA GLN A 340 -6.08 -4.92 -7.48
C GLN A 340 -4.57 -5.07 -7.30
N VAL A 341 -3.87 -5.54 -8.34
CA VAL A 341 -2.40 -5.67 -8.35
C VAL A 341 -1.74 -4.30 -8.12
N SER A 342 -2.18 -3.26 -8.83
CA SER A 342 -1.65 -1.91 -8.67
C SER A 342 -1.78 -1.39 -7.23
N ARG A 343 -2.91 -1.64 -6.56
CA ARG A 343 -3.12 -1.21 -5.16
C ARG A 343 -2.11 -1.88 -4.22
N ARG A 344 -1.96 -3.21 -4.27
CA ARG A 344 -1.01 -3.92 -3.39
C ARG A 344 0.45 -3.60 -3.71
N VAL A 345 0.80 -3.38 -4.97
CA VAL A 345 2.16 -3.01 -5.38
C VAL A 345 2.53 -1.61 -4.89
N ARG A 346 1.61 -0.64 -4.97
CA ARG A 346 1.81 0.71 -4.40
C ARG A 346 1.99 0.66 -2.89
N THR A 347 1.15 -0.09 -2.18
CA THR A 347 1.30 -0.30 -0.73
C THR A 347 2.66 -0.93 -0.38
N ALA A 348 3.14 -1.90 -1.16
CA ALA A 348 4.47 -2.47 -0.96
C ALA A 348 5.59 -1.45 -1.22
N LEU A 349 5.48 -0.66 -2.29
CA LEU A 349 6.43 0.41 -2.60
C LEU A 349 6.49 1.45 -1.48
N ASP A 350 5.35 1.87 -0.93
CA ASP A 350 5.31 2.86 0.15
C ASP A 350 6.00 2.34 1.42
N LYS A 351 5.84 1.05 1.75
CA LYS A 351 6.61 0.41 2.83
C LYS A 351 8.11 0.45 2.56
N VAL A 352 8.54 0.24 1.30
CA VAL A 352 9.95 0.33 0.90
C VAL A 352 10.45 1.76 1.08
N LYS A 353 9.74 2.76 0.54
CA LYS A 353 10.10 4.18 0.65
C LYS A 353 10.21 4.66 2.09
N VAL A 354 9.31 4.22 2.97
CA VAL A 354 9.32 4.60 4.38
C VAL A 354 10.48 3.95 5.12
N ARG A 355 10.77 2.67 4.86
CA ARG A 355 11.80 1.90 5.57
C ARG A 355 13.22 2.22 5.10
N HIS A 356 13.39 2.54 3.82
CA HIS A 356 14.67 2.64 3.14
C HIS A 356 14.88 4.04 2.55
N ARG A 357 14.63 5.08 3.35
CA ARG A 357 14.82 6.47 2.92
C ARG A 357 16.26 6.70 2.47
N GLU A 358 16.43 7.36 1.33
CA GLU A 358 17.75 7.71 0.77
C GLU A 358 18.66 6.51 0.48
N GLN A 359 18.09 5.30 0.38
CA GLN A 359 18.80 4.05 0.14
C GLN A 359 18.49 3.47 -1.24
N THR A 360 19.38 2.60 -1.71
CA THR A 360 19.19 1.79 -2.92
C THR A 360 18.74 0.38 -2.53
N VAL A 361 17.52 0.02 -2.94
CA VAL A 361 16.89 -1.26 -2.59
C VAL A 361 16.71 -2.11 -3.83
N LEU A 362 17.20 -3.35 -3.79
CA LEU A 362 16.85 -4.35 -4.79
C LEU A 362 15.46 -4.91 -4.49
N VAL A 363 14.58 -4.89 -5.49
CA VAL A 363 13.25 -5.52 -5.45
C VAL A 363 13.21 -6.64 -6.48
N VAL A 364 13.20 -7.89 -6.02
CA VAL A 364 13.09 -9.07 -6.88
C VAL A 364 11.63 -9.46 -7.03
N SER A 365 11.09 -9.38 -8.25
CA SER A 365 9.66 -9.55 -8.52
C SER A 365 9.40 -10.16 -9.91
N HIS A 366 8.22 -9.88 -10.48
CA HIS A 366 7.67 -10.51 -11.67
C HIS A 366 7.26 -9.48 -12.71
N VAL A 367 6.68 -9.94 -13.83
CA VAL A 367 6.35 -9.07 -14.96
C VAL A 367 5.34 -8.00 -14.57
N THR A 368 4.24 -8.38 -13.93
CA THR A 368 3.16 -7.42 -13.65
C THR A 368 3.60 -6.36 -12.65
N PRO A 369 4.14 -6.70 -11.45
CA PRO A 369 4.52 -5.67 -10.47
C PRO A 369 5.61 -4.74 -10.97
N ILE A 370 6.63 -5.25 -11.69
CA ILE A 370 7.71 -4.41 -12.22
C ILE A 370 7.14 -3.42 -13.24
N LYS A 371 6.32 -3.90 -14.17
CA LYS A 371 5.68 -3.01 -15.16
C LYS A 371 4.73 -2.00 -14.51
N MET A 372 4.04 -2.36 -13.41
CA MET A 372 3.23 -1.40 -12.65
C MET A 372 4.07 -0.27 -12.07
N LEU A 373 5.21 -0.61 -11.43
CA LEU A 373 6.12 0.39 -10.88
C LEU A 373 6.69 1.31 -11.96
N VAL A 374 7.06 0.75 -13.11
CA VAL A 374 7.55 1.53 -14.26
C VAL A 374 6.45 2.45 -14.81
N LYS A 375 5.23 1.92 -14.97
CA LYS A 375 4.07 2.69 -15.42
C LYS A 375 3.76 3.84 -14.46
N ASP A 376 3.77 3.58 -13.15
CA ASP A 376 3.56 4.61 -12.13
C ASP A 376 4.68 5.65 -12.15
N ALA A 377 5.94 5.24 -12.36
CA ALA A 377 7.07 6.15 -12.43
C ALA A 377 7.02 7.09 -13.65
N LEU A 378 6.46 6.62 -14.76
CA LEU A 378 6.28 7.40 -15.99
C LEU A 378 4.97 8.20 -16.03
N GLY A 379 4.09 8.07 -15.04
CA GLY A 379 2.73 8.61 -15.11
C GLY A 379 1.92 8.04 -16.29
N ALA A 380 2.27 6.84 -16.75
CA ALA A 380 1.69 6.26 -17.96
C ALA A 380 0.30 5.65 -17.69
N PRO A 381 -0.59 5.58 -18.69
CA PRO A 381 -1.88 4.91 -18.54
C PRO A 381 -1.71 3.39 -18.48
N MET A 382 -2.67 2.68 -17.84
CA MET A 382 -2.63 1.22 -17.64
C MET A 382 -2.38 0.39 -18.93
N PRO A 383 -2.94 0.73 -20.11
CA PRO A 383 -2.66 0.00 -21.35
C PRO A 383 -1.18 -0.03 -21.76
N SER A 384 -0.32 0.81 -21.18
CA SER A 384 1.13 0.79 -21.43
C SER A 384 1.79 -0.51 -20.99
N LEU A 385 1.18 -1.28 -20.08
CA LEU A 385 1.68 -2.59 -19.64
C LEU A 385 1.88 -3.58 -20.80
N TYR A 386 1.01 -3.51 -21.81
CA TYR A 386 1.07 -4.35 -23.02
C TYR A 386 2.11 -3.86 -24.04
N ARG A 387 2.68 -2.67 -23.84
CA ARG A 387 3.69 -2.06 -24.72
C ARG A 387 5.10 -2.14 -24.15
N MET A 388 5.24 -2.68 -22.94
CA MET A 388 6.51 -2.91 -22.29
C MET A 388 6.92 -4.37 -22.49
N HIS A 389 8.13 -4.60 -22.99
CA HIS A 389 8.76 -5.91 -22.95
C HIS A 389 9.67 -5.99 -21.72
N LEU A 390 9.66 -7.12 -21.01
CA LEU A 390 10.50 -7.31 -19.83
C LEU A 390 11.05 -8.73 -19.83
N ASP A 391 12.34 -8.89 -20.04
CA ASP A 391 13.05 -10.16 -20.07
C ASP A 391 13.24 -10.75 -18.66
N VAL A 392 13.40 -12.07 -18.59
CA VAL A 392 13.78 -12.76 -17.35
C VAL A 392 15.16 -12.29 -16.90
N ALA A 393 15.37 -12.21 -15.58
CA ALA A 393 16.58 -11.63 -14.98
C ALA A 393 16.92 -10.18 -15.40
N ALA A 394 16.05 -9.48 -16.14
CA ALA A 394 16.29 -8.10 -16.52
C ALA A 394 16.28 -7.16 -15.31
N LEU A 395 17.14 -6.14 -15.39
CA LEU A 395 17.26 -5.06 -14.41
C LEU A 395 16.54 -3.81 -14.89
N SER A 396 15.87 -3.10 -13.98
CA SER A 396 15.35 -1.75 -14.19
C SER A 396 15.67 -0.90 -12.97
N SER A 397 15.73 0.42 -13.10
CA SER A 397 16.01 1.30 -11.97
C SER A 397 15.09 2.52 -11.97
N ILE A 398 14.54 2.85 -10.81
CA ILE A 398 13.63 3.98 -10.61
C ILE A 398 14.08 4.75 -9.37
N ASP A 399 14.21 6.07 -9.51
CA ASP A 399 14.42 6.99 -8.41
C ASP A 399 13.09 7.57 -7.95
N TRP A 400 12.84 7.52 -6.64
CA TRP A 400 11.63 8.03 -6.01
C TRP A 400 11.96 9.21 -5.10
N TYR A 401 11.58 10.41 -5.53
CA TYR A 401 11.81 11.65 -4.80
C TYR A 401 10.63 11.98 -3.89
N ALA A 402 10.91 12.63 -2.75
CA ALA A 402 9.86 13.09 -1.83
C ALA A 402 9.21 14.41 -2.27
N ASP A 403 9.95 15.21 -3.04
CA ASP A 403 9.60 16.57 -3.47
C ASP A 403 9.37 16.70 -4.98
N GLY A 404 9.34 15.58 -5.71
CA GLY A 404 9.24 15.61 -7.17
C GLY A 404 8.78 14.29 -7.78
N PRO A 405 8.66 14.24 -9.11
CA PRO A 405 8.22 13.05 -9.82
C PRO A 405 9.26 11.93 -9.68
N ALA A 406 8.78 10.69 -9.79
CA ALA A 406 9.67 9.55 -9.96
C ALA A 406 10.44 9.66 -11.29
N THR A 407 11.61 9.03 -11.37
CA THR A 407 12.42 9.01 -12.59
C THR A 407 12.82 7.58 -12.92
N LEU A 408 12.37 7.07 -14.07
CA LEU A 408 12.85 5.81 -14.62
C LEU A 408 14.26 6.01 -15.20
N ARG A 409 15.27 5.38 -14.58
CA ARG A 409 16.69 5.52 -14.94
C ARG A 409 17.13 4.50 -15.99
N SER A 410 16.59 3.30 -15.91
CA SER A 410 16.80 2.23 -16.90
C SER A 410 15.62 1.27 -16.89
N PHE A 411 15.37 0.64 -18.04
CA PHE A 411 14.31 -0.33 -18.21
C PHE A 411 14.81 -1.51 -19.04
N ASN A 412 14.53 -2.72 -18.55
CA ASN A 412 14.85 -3.97 -19.24
C ASN A 412 16.33 -4.15 -19.64
N ASP A 413 17.27 -3.82 -18.75
CA ASP A 413 18.70 -4.01 -18.96
C ASP A 413 19.11 -5.47 -18.73
N VAL A 414 19.64 -6.10 -19.78
CA VAL A 414 20.10 -7.49 -19.82
C VAL A 414 21.58 -7.63 -20.20
N HIS A 415 22.38 -6.56 -20.16
CA HIS A 415 23.80 -6.62 -20.59
C HIS A 415 24.68 -7.56 -19.76
N HIS A 416 24.20 -8.00 -18.59
CA HIS A 416 24.86 -8.99 -17.76
C HIS A 416 24.63 -10.43 -18.24
N LEU A 417 23.67 -10.64 -19.14
CA LEU A 417 23.37 -11.93 -19.73
C LEU A 417 24.19 -12.13 -21.02
N PRO A 418 24.54 -13.38 -21.37
CA PRO A 418 25.14 -13.68 -22.66
C PRO A 418 24.18 -13.31 -23.81
N ALA A 419 24.78 -12.81 -24.90
CA ALA A 419 24.07 -12.36 -26.09
C ALA A 419 23.44 -13.48 -26.92
#